data_AF-A0A9D9EQX6-F1
#
_entry.id   AF-A0A9D9EQX6-F1
#
_cell.length_a   1.000
_cell.length_b   1.000
_cell.length_c   1.000
_cell.angle_alpha   90.00
_cell.angle_beta   90.00
_cell.angle_gamma   90.00
#
_symmetry.space_group_name_H-M   'P 1'
#
loop_
_entity.id
_entity.type
_entity.pdbx_description
1 polymer ?
#
loop_
_entity_poly.entity_id
_entity_poly.type
_entity_poly.pdbx_seq_one_letter_code
_entity_poly.pdbx_strand_id
1 'polypeptide(L)'
;MIPLTSEGWWFVTAYFLLYLCIPLINRCTSALNLKQLFVLLAVTWGVWYTSTVFEFRYIGLQRALFFYLLGTWIRRTDFSLGKKWCVPLFLAAWVLSTFTYIRIDELRPADGVRALFLEVLYGAVNVAVCVPAAVIALFCFFNRLNIKHSRFINTVSSTTFGIYLMHESVLRDCIWDDVFHCLDVQYASPFFPLLALGSCALLFSVLSLLDYVRQRFLEKRVMPAVNMLLDRLILATSGNAKNNR
;
A
#
# COMPACT_ATOMS: atom_id res chain seq x y z
N MET A 1 3.74 18.96 13.54
CA MET A 1 3.26 17.56 13.64
C MET A 1 4.35 16.67 13.07
N ILE A 2 4.85 15.67 13.80
CA ILE A 2 5.90 14.79 13.28
C ILE A 2 5.27 13.90 12.20
N PRO A 3 5.86 13.83 10.98
CA PRO A 3 5.25 13.13 9.85
C PRO A 3 5.02 11.63 10.07
N LEU A 4 5.68 11.02 11.07
CA LEU A 4 5.57 9.61 11.42
C LEU A 4 4.45 9.29 12.44
N THR A 5 3.94 10.30 13.15
CA THR A 5 2.93 10.08 14.21
C THR A 5 1.56 10.64 13.85
N SER A 6 1.43 11.23 12.66
CA SER A 6 0.20 11.86 12.19
C SER A 6 -0.53 10.87 11.27
N GLU A 7 -1.85 10.72 11.44
CA GLU A 7 -2.68 9.84 10.59
C GLU A 7 -2.71 10.26 9.11
N GLY A 8 -2.25 11.48 8.81
CA GLY A 8 -2.20 12.01 7.44
C GLY A 8 -1.41 11.14 6.46
N TRP A 9 -0.36 10.43 6.90
CA TRP A 9 0.44 9.54 6.03
C TRP A 9 0.47 8.11 6.55
N TRP A 10 -0.71 7.51 6.73
CA TRP A 10 -0.86 6.16 7.28
C TRP A 10 0.04 5.10 6.62
N PHE A 11 0.26 5.19 5.29
CA PHE A 11 1.12 4.26 4.56
C PHE A 11 2.60 4.43 4.90
N VAL A 12 3.09 5.68 4.97
CA VAL A 12 4.49 5.99 5.31
C VAL A 12 4.80 5.48 6.70
N THR A 13 3.93 5.77 7.66
CA THR A 13 4.06 5.29 9.04
C THR A 13 4.08 3.76 9.09
N ALA A 14 3.14 3.09 8.42
CA ALA A 14 3.09 1.64 8.36
C ALA A 14 4.35 1.03 7.72
N TYR A 15 4.83 1.62 6.62
CA TYR A 15 6.02 1.17 5.90
C TYR A 15 7.27 1.29 6.77
N PHE A 16 7.51 2.43 7.40
CA PHE A 16 8.66 2.63 8.28
C PHE A 16 8.64 1.69 9.48
N LEU A 17 7.49 1.56 10.15
CA LEU A 17 7.35 0.65 11.29
C LEU A 17 7.55 -0.82 10.87
N LEU A 18 6.98 -1.22 9.73
CA LEU A 18 7.22 -2.56 9.19
C LEU A 18 8.71 -2.77 8.93
N TYR A 19 9.38 -1.81 8.27
CA TYR A 19 10.80 -1.90 7.93
C TYR A 19 11.69 -2.13 9.16
N LEU A 20 11.42 -1.43 10.27
CA LEU A 20 12.11 -1.65 11.54
C LEU A 20 11.87 -3.05 12.10
N CYS A 21 10.67 -3.59 11.91
CA CYS A 21 10.29 -4.93 12.36
C CYS A 21 10.78 -6.06 11.45
N ILE A 22 11.13 -5.80 10.18
CA ILE A 22 11.52 -6.84 9.20
C ILE A 22 12.59 -7.81 9.73
N PRO A 23 13.69 -7.37 10.39
CA PRO A 23 14.71 -8.29 10.90
C PRO A 23 14.15 -9.28 11.93
N LEU A 24 13.25 -8.81 12.80
CA LEU A 24 12.59 -9.64 13.80
C LEU A 24 11.58 -10.60 13.14
N ILE A 25 10.74 -10.08 12.24
CA ILE A 25 9.74 -10.88 11.51
C ILE A 25 10.42 -12.00 10.72
N ASN A 26 11.54 -11.72 10.05
CA ASN A 26 12.30 -12.74 9.33
C ASN A 26 12.85 -13.81 10.26
N ARG A 27 13.43 -13.45 11.41
CA ARG A 27 13.90 -14.44 12.39
C ARG A 27 12.76 -15.32 12.90
N CYS A 28 11.62 -14.73 13.26
CA CYS A 28 10.44 -15.46 13.70
C CYS A 28 9.93 -16.40 12.61
N THR A 29 9.67 -15.88 11.40
CA THR A 29 9.10 -16.68 10.31
C THR A 29 10.05 -17.77 9.81
N SER A 30 11.37 -17.56 9.84
CA SER A 30 12.36 -18.59 9.49
C SER A 30 12.43 -19.72 10.51
N ALA A 31 12.16 -19.46 11.79
CA ALA A 31 12.13 -20.49 12.84
C ALA A 31 10.88 -21.38 12.78
N LEU A 32 9.80 -20.91 12.15
CA LEU A 32 8.55 -21.66 12.03
C LEU A 32 8.62 -22.69 10.90
N ASN A 33 8.01 -23.87 11.12
CA ASN A 33 7.70 -24.79 10.02
C ASN A 33 6.51 -24.28 9.18
N LEU A 34 6.25 -24.88 8.02
CA LEU A 34 5.19 -24.43 7.11
C LEU A 34 3.78 -24.47 7.73
N LYS A 35 3.50 -25.48 8.57
CA LYS A 35 2.20 -25.60 9.26
C LYS A 35 2.02 -24.47 10.27
N GLN A 36 3.04 -24.18 11.07
CA GLN A 36 3.02 -23.09 12.04
C GLN A 36 2.93 -21.73 11.36
N LEU A 37 3.63 -21.52 10.23
CA LEU A 37 3.50 -20.31 9.44
C LEU A 37 2.09 -20.14 8.88
N PHE A 38 1.47 -21.23 8.40
CA PHE A 38 0.08 -21.19 7.95
C PHE A 38 -0.89 -20.88 9.09
N VAL A 39 -0.70 -21.48 10.28
CA VAL A 39 -1.51 -21.16 11.47
C VAL A 39 -1.33 -19.69 11.86
N LEU A 40 -0.11 -19.17 11.87
CA LEU A 40 0.15 -17.74 12.12
C LEU A 40 -0.56 -16.87 11.09
N LEU A 41 -0.48 -17.21 9.80
CA LEU A 41 -1.17 -16.50 8.73
C LEU A 41 -2.70 -16.55 8.89
N ALA A 42 -3.26 -17.71 9.24
CA ALA A 42 -4.69 -17.89 9.44
C ALA A 42 -5.22 -17.11 10.66
N VAL A 43 -4.48 -17.11 11.77
CA VAL A 43 -4.81 -16.34 12.97
C VAL A 43 -4.70 -14.85 12.70
N THR A 44 -3.62 -14.40 12.07
CA THR A 44 -3.46 -12.99 11.69
C THR A 44 -4.49 -12.55 10.67
N TRP A 45 -4.93 -13.43 9.77
CA TRP A 45 -6.04 -13.16 8.86
C TRP A 45 -7.37 -13.04 9.62
N GLY A 46 -7.82 -14.09 10.31
CA GLY A 46 -9.17 -14.17 10.89
C GLY A 46 -9.40 -13.32 12.15
N VAL A 47 -8.41 -13.24 13.04
CA VAL A 47 -8.58 -12.54 14.33
C VAL A 47 -8.13 -11.10 14.23
N TRP A 48 -7.05 -10.84 13.48
CA TRP A 48 -6.47 -9.51 13.40
C TRP A 48 -7.02 -8.78 12.17
N TYR A 49 -6.63 -9.17 10.97
CA TYR A 49 -6.88 -8.46 9.71
C TYR A 49 -8.37 -8.30 9.36
N THR A 50 -9.20 -9.31 9.61
CA THR A 50 -10.65 -9.26 9.28
C THR A 50 -11.53 -8.80 10.42
N SER A 51 -11.00 -8.62 11.63
CA SER A 51 -11.82 -8.25 12.78
C SER A 51 -12.28 -6.81 12.68
N THR A 52 -13.61 -6.64 12.70
CA THR A 52 -14.29 -5.36 12.89
C THR A 52 -14.52 -5.04 14.37
N VAL A 53 -14.20 -5.98 15.27
CA VAL A 53 -14.44 -5.88 16.71
C VAL A 53 -13.36 -5.04 17.41
N PHE A 54 -12.15 -5.02 16.87
CA PHE A 54 -11.03 -4.31 17.45
C PHE A 54 -10.74 -3.03 16.67
N GLU A 55 -10.89 -1.88 17.30
CA GLU A 55 -10.46 -0.60 16.74
C GLU A 55 -8.94 -0.47 16.79
N PHE A 56 -8.27 -0.83 15.69
CA PHE A 56 -6.82 -0.68 15.59
C PHE A 56 -6.45 0.70 15.05
N ARG A 57 -5.90 1.54 15.93
CA ARG A 57 -5.37 2.87 15.58
C ARG A 57 -4.32 2.87 14.47
N TYR A 58 -3.61 1.74 14.26
CA TYR A 58 -2.61 1.57 13.21
C TYR A 58 -3.00 0.48 12.19
N ILE A 59 -4.20 0.60 11.61
CA ILE A 59 -4.71 -0.35 10.60
C ILE A 59 -3.74 -0.56 9.43
N GLY A 60 -2.98 0.47 9.05
CA GLY A 60 -1.95 0.37 8.00
C GLY A 60 -0.86 -0.64 8.33
N LEU A 61 -0.35 -0.63 9.56
CA LEU A 61 0.71 -1.55 10.00
C LEU A 61 0.19 -2.99 10.06
N GLN A 62 -1.02 -3.17 10.57
CA GLN A 62 -1.71 -4.47 10.59
C GLN A 62 -1.84 -5.06 9.17
N ARG A 63 -2.30 -4.26 8.20
CA ARG A 63 -2.39 -4.67 6.79
C ARG A 63 -1.02 -5.00 6.20
N ALA A 64 -0.03 -4.16 6.46
CA ALA A 64 1.34 -4.35 5.98
C ALA A 64 1.98 -5.65 6.52
N LEU A 65 1.78 -5.94 7.81
CA LEU A 65 2.22 -7.19 8.45
C LEU A 65 1.53 -8.41 7.83
N PHE A 66 0.22 -8.36 7.65
CA PHE A 66 -0.52 -9.46 7.03
C PHE A 66 -0.02 -9.74 5.60
N PHE A 67 0.15 -8.70 4.77
CA PHE A 67 0.66 -8.87 3.40
C PHE A 67 2.12 -9.37 3.38
N TYR A 68 2.95 -8.97 4.34
CA TYR A 68 4.31 -9.48 4.48
C TYR A 68 4.33 -10.97 4.82
N LEU A 69 3.50 -11.41 5.77
CA LEU A 69 3.37 -12.82 6.15
C LEU A 69 2.81 -13.66 4.99
N LEU A 70 1.82 -13.13 4.27
CA LEU A 70 1.25 -13.76 3.08
C LEU A 70 2.31 -13.95 1.99
N GLY A 71 3.09 -12.90 1.69
CA GLY A 71 4.21 -12.99 0.74
C GLY A 71 5.30 -13.99 1.19
N THR A 72 5.59 -14.02 2.49
CA THR A 72 6.54 -15.00 3.09
C THR A 72 6.03 -16.43 2.92
N TRP A 73 4.75 -16.67 3.15
CA TRP A 73 4.11 -17.97 2.96
C TRP A 73 4.10 -18.40 1.49
N ILE A 74 3.73 -17.49 0.58
CA ILE A 74 3.76 -17.74 -0.88
C ILE A 74 5.16 -18.14 -1.32
N ARG A 75 6.19 -17.40 -0.88
CA ARG A 75 7.59 -17.69 -1.21
C ARG A 75 8.06 -19.03 -0.66
N ARG A 76 7.70 -19.39 0.58
CA ARG A 76 8.18 -20.63 1.23
C ARG A 76 7.47 -21.89 0.74
N THR A 77 6.27 -21.75 0.19
CA THR A 77 5.50 -22.88 -0.36
C THR A 77 5.67 -23.01 -1.87
N ASP A 78 6.42 -22.10 -2.52
CA ASP A 78 6.45 -21.92 -3.96
C ASP A 78 5.03 -21.84 -4.59
N PHE A 79 4.07 -21.33 -3.81
CA PHE A 79 2.70 -21.19 -4.26
C PHE A 79 2.66 -20.26 -5.46
N SER A 80 1.98 -20.69 -6.52
CA SER A 80 1.83 -19.86 -7.69
C SER A 80 0.52 -20.13 -8.41
N LEU A 81 -0.20 -19.07 -8.72
CA LEU A 81 -1.35 -19.15 -9.63
C LEU A 81 -0.85 -19.30 -11.06
N GLY A 82 -1.61 -20.02 -11.90
CA GLY A 82 -1.35 -20.06 -13.34
C GLY A 82 -1.40 -18.65 -13.91
N LYS A 83 -0.47 -18.29 -14.83
CA LYS A 83 -0.37 -16.94 -15.41
C LYS A 83 -1.70 -16.44 -15.97
N LYS A 84 -2.46 -17.32 -16.62
CA LYS A 84 -3.79 -17.05 -17.18
C LYS A 84 -4.85 -16.69 -16.13
N TRP A 85 -4.64 -17.03 -14.87
CA TRP A 85 -5.59 -16.78 -13.77
C TRP A 85 -5.26 -15.55 -12.93
N CYS A 86 -4.04 -15.02 -13.00
CA CYS A 86 -3.65 -13.89 -12.16
C CYS A 86 -4.50 -12.64 -12.47
N VAL A 87 -4.59 -12.26 -13.75
CA VAL A 87 -5.38 -11.08 -14.16
C VAL A 87 -6.89 -11.32 -13.96
N PRO A 88 -7.50 -12.46 -14.37
CA PRO A 88 -8.91 -12.70 -14.12
C PRO A 88 -9.27 -12.74 -12.64
N LEU A 89 -8.44 -13.31 -11.76
CA LEU A 89 -8.71 -13.34 -10.33
C LEU A 89 -8.68 -11.92 -9.73
N PHE A 90 -7.67 -11.12 -10.11
CA PHE A 90 -7.58 -9.73 -9.69
C PHE A 90 -8.81 -8.92 -10.14
N LEU A 91 -9.16 -9.01 -11.43
CA LEU A 91 -10.32 -8.32 -11.99
C LEU A 91 -11.63 -8.82 -11.38
N ALA A 92 -11.79 -10.12 -11.17
CA ALA A 92 -12.99 -10.66 -10.53
C ALA A 92 -13.16 -10.15 -9.10
N ALA A 93 -12.09 -10.13 -8.31
CA ALA A 93 -12.12 -9.57 -6.95
C ALA A 93 -12.46 -8.08 -6.95
N TRP A 94 -11.88 -7.31 -7.88
CA TRP A 94 -12.14 -5.87 -8.01
C TRP A 94 -13.55 -5.56 -8.50
N VAL A 95 -14.03 -6.27 -9.52
CA VAL A 95 -15.40 -6.12 -10.06
C VAL A 95 -16.43 -6.51 -9.02
N LEU A 96 -16.23 -7.64 -8.32
CA LEU A 96 -17.13 -8.06 -7.25
C LEU A 96 -17.21 -7.00 -6.15
N SER A 97 -16.07 -6.47 -5.72
CA SER A 97 -15.99 -5.38 -4.74
C SER A 97 -16.73 -4.13 -5.20
N THR A 98 -16.46 -3.67 -6.43
CA THR A 98 -17.01 -2.41 -6.94
C THR A 98 -18.50 -2.52 -7.20
N PHE A 99 -18.92 -3.63 -7.81
CA PHE A 99 -20.34 -3.89 -8.11
C PHE A 99 -21.17 -3.97 -6.82
N THR A 100 -20.69 -4.69 -5.80
CA THR A 100 -21.40 -4.79 -4.52
C THR A 100 -21.53 -3.43 -3.82
N TYR A 101 -20.47 -2.61 -3.85
CA TYR A 101 -20.52 -1.25 -3.31
C TYR A 101 -21.57 -0.38 -4.02
N ILE A 102 -21.59 -0.38 -5.36
CA ILE A 102 -22.58 0.37 -6.14
C ILE A 102 -24.01 -0.06 -5.79
N ARG A 103 -24.27 -1.38 -5.67
CA ARG A 103 -25.60 -1.89 -5.29
C ARG A 103 -26.05 -1.49 -3.89
N ILE A 104 -25.12 -1.36 -2.96
CA ILE A 104 -25.42 -0.89 -1.60
C ILE A 104 -25.83 0.59 -1.65
N ASP A 105 -25.11 1.39 -2.43
CA ASP A 105 -25.40 2.83 -2.56
C ASP A 105 -26.75 3.08 -3.27
N GLU A 106 -27.05 2.33 -4.34
CA GLU A 106 -28.37 2.36 -5.02
C GLU A 106 -29.53 2.00 -4.09
N LEU A 107 -29.32 1.08 -3.13
CA LEU A 107 -30.35 0.63 -2.19
C LEU A 107 -30.58 1.64 -1.05
N ARG A 108 -29.57 2.44 -0.70
CA ARG A 108 -29.55 3.30 0.48
C ARG A 108 -30.75 4.26 0.58
N PRO A 109 -31.21 4.92 -0.51
CA PRO A 109 -32.39 5.79 -0.44
C PRO A 109 -33.70 5.03 -0.20
N ALA A 110 -33.78 3.76 -0.63
CA ALA A 110 -35.00 2.96 -0.55
C ALA A 110 -35.13 2.21 0.79
N ASP A 111 -34.03 1.68 1.30
CA ASP A 111 -34.00 0.90 2.55
C ASP A 111 -32.64 1.07 3.26
N GLY A 112 -32.52 2.16 4.02
CA GLY A 112 -31.27 2.52 4.70
C GLY A 112 -30.79 1.49 5.74
N VAL A 113 -31.71 0.77 6.40
CA VAL A 113 -31.35 -0.25 7.39
C VAL A 113 -30.74 -1.47 6.70
N ARG A 114 -31.37 -1.94 5.62
CA ARG A 114 -30.82 -3.03 4.82
C ARG A 114 -29.51 -2.64 4.15
N ALA A 115 -29.40 -1.41 3.65
CA ALA A 115 -28.16 -0.89 3.08
C ALA A 115 -27.01 -0.90 4.11
N LEU A 116 -27.27 -0.44 5.34
CA LEU A 116 -26.27 -0.47 6.43
C LEU A 116 -25.85 -1.91 6.77
N PHE A 117 -26.80 -2.84 6.86
CA PHE A 117 -26.48 -4.25 7.11
C PHE A 117 -25.61 -4.86 6.00
N LEU A 118 -25.94 -4.58 4.74
CA LEU A 118 -25.15 -5.00 3.59
C LEU A 118 -23.78 -4.33 3.53
N GLU A 119 -23.65 -3.08 3.99
CA GLU A 119 -22.39 -2.35 4.08
C GLU A 119 -21.42 -3.01 5.08
N VAL A 120 -21.91 -3.43 6.25
CA VAL A 120 -21.11 -4.17 7.23
C VAL A 120 -20.66 -5.52 6.66
N LEU A 121 -21.57 -6.26 6.03
CA LEU A 121 -21.26 -7.54 5.37
C LEU A 121 -20.26 -7.35 4.23
N TYR A 122 -20.45 -6.33 3.41
CA TYR A 122 -19.53 -5.96 2.33
C TYR A 122 -18.15 -5.67 2.88
N GLY A 123 -18.04 -4.84 3.91
CA GLY A 123 -16.76 -4.54 4.56
C GLY A 123 -16.05 -5.81 5.01
N ALA A 124 -16.76 -6.71 5.68
CA ALA A 124 -16.21 -7.99 6.14
C ALA A 124 -15.75 -8.89 4.97
N VAL A 125 -16.59 -9.10 3.94
CA VAL A 125 -16.26 -9.95 2.78
C VAL A 125 -15.16 -9.33 1.92
N ASN A 126 -15.19 -8.02 1.74
CA ASN A 126 -14.20 -7.29 0.96
C ASN A 126 -12.82 -7.43 1.58
N VAL A 127 -12.72 -7.10 2.88
CA VAL A 127 -11.47 -7.19 3.62
C VAL A 127 -11.04 -8.65 3.72
N ALA A 128 -11.92 -9.58 4.10
CA ALA A 128 -11.54 -10.98 4.29
C ALA A 128 -11.19 -11.73 3.02
N VAL A 129 -11.89 -11.48 1.92
CA VAL A 129 -11.81 -12.33 0.72
C VAL A 129 -11.30 -11.57 -0.49
N CYS A 130 -11.95 -10.47 -0.88
CA CYS A 130 -11.65 -9.78 -2.13
C CYS A 130 -10.22 -9.22 -2.13
N VAL A 131 -9.83 -8.53 -1.04
CA VAL A 131 -8.50 -7.92 -0.93
C VAL A 131 -7.39 -8.99 -0.91
N PRO A 132 -7.42 -10.04 -0.07
CA PRO A 132 -6.41 -11.10 -0.09
C PRO A 132 -6.34 -11.83 -1.44
N ALA A 133 -7.48 -12.09 -2.09
CA ALA A 133 -7.49 -12.70 -3.43
C ALA A 133 -6.78 -11.81 -4.46
N ALA A 134 -7.04 -10.50 -4.45
CA ALA A 134 -6.35 -9.53 -5.31
C ALA A 134 -4.84 -9.47 -5.02
N VAL A 135 -4.44 -9.50 -3.74
CA VAL A 135 -3.02 -9.50 -3.34
C VAL A 135 -2.31 -10.78 -3.79
N ILE A 136 -2.91 -11.95 -3.59
CA ILE A 136 -2.36 -13.24 -4.05
C ILE A 136 -2.19 -13.22 -5.58
N ALA A 137 -3.22 -12.74 -6.30
CA ALA A 137 -3.17 -12.59 -7.75
C ALA A 137 -2.02 -11.69 -8.20
N LEU A 138 -1.83 -10.55 -7.52
CA LEU A 138 -0.79 -9.58 -7.84
C LEU A 138 0.62 -10.12 -7.53
N PHE A 139 0.83 -10.76 -6.38
CA PHE A 139 2.10 -11.41 -6.05
C PHE A 139 2.45 -12.52 -7.05
N CYS A 140 1.48 -13.37 -7.42
CA CYS A 140 1.71 -14.40 -8.43
C CYS A 140 1.98 -13.84 -9.82
N PHE A 141 1.32 -12.73 -10.19
CA PHE A 141 1.54 -12.04 -11.46
C PHE A 141 2.97 -11.51 -11.55
N PHE A 142 3.42 -10.73 -10.56
CA PHE A 142 4.76 -10.15 -10.56
C PHE A 142 5.87 -11.18 -10.40
N ASN A 143 5.64 -12.26 -9.65
CA ASN A 143 6.61 -13.35 -9.53
C ASN A 143 6.94 -14.02 -10.88
N ARG A 144 6.01 -13.96 -11.84
CA ARG A 144 6.22 -14.50 -13.21
C ARG A 144 6.66 -13.46 -14.23
N LEU A 145 6.75 -12.20 -13.82
CA LEU A 145 7.01 -11.08 -14.72
C LEU A 145 8.52 -10.86 -14.82
N ASN A 146 9.09 -11.28 -15.95
CA ASN A 146 10.51 -11.07 -16.21
C ASN A 146 10.73 -9.68 -16.84
N ILE A 147 10.85 -8.66 -15.99
CA ILE A 147 11.19 -7.29 -16.41
C ILE A 147 12.70 -7.16 -16.48
N LYS A 148 13.24 -6.93 -17.68
CA LYS A 148 14.67 -6.60 -17.84
C LYS A 148 14.94 -5.19 -17.31
N HIS A 149 16.18 -4.95 -16.88
CA HIS A 149 16.60 -3.63 -16.42
C HIS A 149 16.31 -2.55 -17.47
N SER A 150 15.48 -1.57 -17.12
CA SER A 150 15.12 -0.43 -17.97
C SER A 150 15.38 0.87 -17.22
N ARG A 151 16.23 1.73 -17.78
CA ARG A 151 16.53 3.04 -17.18
C ARG A 151 15.27 3.89 -17.01
N PHE A 152 14.37 3.85 -17.99
CA PHE A 152 13.11 4.60 -17.94
C PHE A 152 12.22 4.12 -16.79
N ILE A 153 11.96 2.82 -16.70
CA ILE A 153 11.13 2.24 -15.62
C ILE A 153 11.75 2.56 -14.26
N ASN A 154 13.06 2.38 -14.12
CA ASN A 154 13.75 2.66 -12.86
C ASN A 154 13.65 4.15 -12.47
N THR A 155 13.80 5.05 -13.45
CA THR A 155 13.68 6.51 -13.21
C THR A 155 12.26 6.90 -12.82
N VAL A 156 11.23 6.38 -13.50
CA VAL A 156 9.84 6.67 -13.11
C VAL A 156 9.55 6.06 -11.74
N SER A 157 10.00 4.83 -11.47
CA SER A 157 9.80 4.15 -10.19
C SER A 157 10.43 4.91 -9.02
N SER A 158 11.59 5.56 -9.20
CA SER A 158 12.22 6.33 -8.13
C SER A 158 11.38 7.53 -7.70
N THR A 159 10.49 8.02 -8.57
CA THR A 159 9.60 9.16 -8.27
C THR A 159 8.33 8.77 -7.51
N THR A 160 7.93 7.49 -7.53
CA THR A 160 6.63 7.03 -7.00
C THR A 160 6.40 7.35 -5.52
N PHE A 161 7.44 7.26 -4.69
CA PHE A 161 7.34 7.62 -3.29
C PHE A 161 7.15 9.13 -3.09
N GLY A 162 7.84 9.96 -3.87
CA GLY A 162 7.66 11.41 -3.85
C GLY A 162 6.27 11.83 -4.33
N ILE A 163 5.76 11.19 -5.39
CA ILE A 163 4.38 11.36 -5.87
C ILE A 163 3.38 11.08 -4.75
N TYR A 164 3.51 9.95 -4.05
CA TYR A 164 2.65 9.60 -2.92
C TYR A 164 2.68 10.70 -1.85
N LEU A 165 3.86 11.16 -1.44
CA LEU A 165 3.99 12.20 -0.41
C LEU A 165 3.36 13.52 -0.84
N MET A 166 3.51 13.94 -2.09
CA MET A 166 2.92 15.20 -2.57
C MET A 166 1.41 15.11 -2.65
N HIS A 167 0.89 14.03 -3.22
CA HIS A 167 -0.53 13.83 -3.48
C HIS A 167 -1.34 13.52 -2.22
N GLU A 168 -0.81 12.75 -1.27
CA GLU A 168 -1.46 12.44 0.02
C GLU A 168 -1.06 13.43 1.13
N SER A 169 -0.52 14.60 0.77
CA SER A 169 -0.26 15.68 1.72
C SER A 169 -1.47 16.60 1.91
N VAL A 170 -1.25 17.73 2.57
CA VAL A 170 -2.18 18.88 2.60
C VAL A 170 -2.63 19.36 1.21
N LEU A 171 -1.93 18.96 0.13
CA LEU A 171 -2.32 19.28 -1.24
C LEU A 171 -3.41 18.36 -1.79
N ARG A 172 -3.77 17.27 -1.11
CA ARG A 172 -4.74 16.28 -1.60
C ARG A 172 -6.05 16.92 -2.03
N ASP A 173 -6.65 17.68 -1.12
CA ASP A 173 -7.97 18.27 -1.35
C ASP A 173 -7.87 19.36 -2.44
N CYS A 174 -6.80 20.15 -2.46
CA CYS A 174 -6.56 21.12 -3.54
C CYS A 174 -6.41 20.45 -4.92
N ILE A 175 -5.69 19.32 -5.00
CA ILE A 175 -5.52 18.58 -6.25
C ILE A 175 -6.87 18.04 -6.75
N TRP A 176 -7.65 17.38 -5.89
CA TRP A 176 -8.87 16.72 -6.36
C TRP A 176 -10.07 17.65 -6.49
N ASP A 177 -10.22 18.59 -5.56
CA ASP A 177 -11.40 19.46 -5.48
C ASP A 177 -11.19 20.74 -6.29
N ASP A 178 -10.01 21.38 -6.21
CA ASP A 178 -9.76 22.66 -6.90
C ASP A 178 -9.22 22.48 -8.33
N VAL A 179 -8.33 21.49 -8.57
CA VAL A 179 -7.70 21.32 -9.90
C VAL A 179 -8.53 20.40 -10.79
N PHE A 180 -8.92 19.24 -10.29
CA PHE A 180 -9.66 18.26 -11.09
C PHE A 180 -11.18 18.39 -11.01
N HIS A 181 -11.69 19.17 -10.04
CA HIS A 181 -13.12 19.30 -9.74
C HIS A 181 -13.83 17.95 -9.76
N CYS A 182 -13.23 16.97 -9.08
CA CYS A 182 -13.66 15.58 -9.18
C CYS A 182 -15.12 15.41 -8.77
N LEU A 183 -15.49 15.98 -7.62
CA LEU A 183 -16.84 15.88 -7.06
C LEU A 183 -17.90 16.54 -7.95
N ASP A 184 -17.62 17.73 -8.48
CA ASP A 184 -18.63 18.53 -9.18
C ASP A 184 -18.78 18.18 -10.66
N VAL A 185 -17.67 17.86 -11.34
CA VAL A 185 -17.65 17.70 -12.80
C VAL A 185 -17.47 16.25 -13.20
N GLN A 186 -16.57 15.52 -12.54
CA GLN A 186 -16.22 14.18 -13.00
C GLN A 186 -17.25 13.14 -12.55
N TYR A 187 -17.63 13.14 -11.26
CA TYR A 187 -18.58 12.16 -10.71
C TYR A 187 -19.98 12.23 -11.34
N ALA A 188 -20.42 13.42 -11.76
CA ALA A 188 -21.70 13.61 -12.44
C ALA A 188 -21.69 13.15 -13.92
N SER A 189 -20.52 12.88 -14.49
CA SER A 189 -20.38 12.57 -15.92
C SER A 189 -20.52 11.07 -16.21
N PRO A 190 -21.26 10.67 -17.26
CA PRO A 190 -21.29 9.27 -17.71
C PRO A 190 -19.92 8.76 -18.19
N PHE A 191 -18.99 9.67 -18.48
CA PHE A 191 -17.61 9.34 -18.85
C PHE A 191 -16.64 9.34 -17.66
N PHE A 192 -17.15 9.33 -16.42
CA PHE A 192 -16.35 9.35 -15.19
C PHE A 192 -15.13 8.41 -15.23
N PRO A 193 -15.24 7.12 -15.63
CA PRO A 193 -14.08 6.23 -15.62
C PRO A 193 -12.93 6.72 -16.51
N LEU A 194 -13.24 7.30 -17.67
CA LEU A 194 -12.23 7.83 -18.60
C LEU A 194 -11.62 9.13 -18.07
N LEU A 195 -12.44 10.01 -17.50
CA LEU A 195 -11.98 11.26 -16.88
C LEU A 195 -11.08 10.99 -15.67
N ALA A 196 -11.46 10.03 -14.83
CA ALA A 196 -10.66 9.60 -13.68
C ALA A 196 -9.31 9.02 -14.12
N LEU A 197 -9.28 8.16 -15.14
CA LEU A 197 -8.04 7.63 -15.71
C LEU A 197 -7.15 8.75 -16.28
N GLY A 198 -7.73 9.69 -17.01
CA GLY A 198 -7.01 10.86 -17.55
C GLY A 198 -6.42 11.73 -16.44
N SER A 199 -7.20 12.00 -15.40
CA SER A 199 -6.78 12.80 -14.25
C SER A 199 -5.64 12.14 -13.48
N CYS A 200 -5.76 10.84 -13.18
CA CYS A 200 -4.71 10.05 -12.55
C CYS A 200 -3.43 10.02 -13.40
N ALA A 201 -3.54 9.84 -14.72
CA ALA A 201 -2.39 9.82 -15.62
C ALA A 201 -1.70 11.19 -15.70
N LEU A 202 -2.47 12.27 -15.79
CA LEU A 202 -1.94 13.63 -15.80
C LEU A 202 -1.24 13.95 -14.49
N LEU A 203 -1.90 13.71 -13.35
CA LEU A 203 -1.35 13.95 -12.03
C LEU A 203 -0.06 13.18 -11.82
N PHE A 204 -0.06 11.87 -12.14
CA PHE A 204 1.12 11.03 -12.03
C PHE A 204 2.28 11.57 -12.88
N SER A 205 2.00 11.99 -14.12
CA SER A 205 3.02 12.54 -15.03
C SER A 205 3.61 13.85 -14.52
N VAL A 206 2.76 14.78 -14.06
CA VAL A 206 3.19 16.08 -13.51
C VAL A 206 4.01 15.90 -12.24
N LEU A 207 3.51 15.12 -11.28
CA LEU A 207 4.21 14.87 -10.03
C LEU A 207 5.50 14.07 -10.23
N SER A 208 5.53 13.13 -11.20
CA SER A 208 6.75 12.41 -11.57
C SER A 208 7.81 13.37 -12.11
N LEU A 209 7.44 14.33 -12.97
CA LEU A 209 8.36 15.34 -13.49
C LEU A 209 8.89 16.24 -12.36
N LEU A 210 8.01 16.71 -11.48
CA LEU A 210 8.40 17.56 -10.34
C LEU A 210 9.36 16.82 -9.40
N ASP A 211 9.06 15.56 -9.05
CA ASP A 211 9.93 14.78 -8.18
C ASP A 211 11.25 14.43 -8.88
N TYR A 212 11.25 14.18 -10.19
CA TYR A 212 12.48 14.00 -10.98
C TYR A 212 13.39 15.23 -10.91
N VAL A 213 12.82 16.44 -11.03
CA VAL A 213 13.56 17.69 -10.85
C VAL A 213 14.10 17.79 -9.41
N ARG A 214 13.29 17.47 -8.39
CA ARG A 214 13.74 17.44 -6.98
C ARG A 214 14.94 16.49 -6.79
N GLN A 215 14.86 15.27 -7.31
CA GLN A 215 15.95 14.27 -7.22
C GLN A 215 17.22 14.79 -7.91
N ARG A 216 17.09 15.42 -9.08
CA ARG A 216 18.28 15.86 -9.85
C ARG A 216 18.98 17.06 -9.24
N PHE A 217 18.22 18.02 -8.70
CA PHE A 217 18.76 19.30 -8.25
C PHE A 217 18.91 19.42 -6.74
N LEU A 218 17.90 19.02 -5.95
CA LEU A 218 17.95 19.14 -4.49
C LEU A 218 18.68 17.97 -3.86
N GLU A 219 18.30 16.74 -4.19
CA GLU A 219 18.86 15.55 -3.53
C GLU A 219 20.36 15.44 -3.79
N LYS A 220 20.80 15.64 -5.04
CA LYS A 220 22.22 15.66 -5.39
C LYS A 220 23.04 16.69 -4.58
N ARG A 221 22.43 17.81 -4.17
CA ARG A 221 23.11 18.86 -3.38
C ARG A 221 23.08 18.59 -1.88
N VAL A 222 22.00 18.04 -1.36
CA VAL A 222 21.78 17.85 0.09
C VAL A 222 22.36 16.52 0.58
N MET A 223 22.26 15.44 -0.20
CA MET A 223 22.63 14.10 0.21
C MET A 223 24.10 13.95 0.66
N PRO A 224 25.10 14.61 0.03
CA PRO A 224 26.48 14.55 0.52
C PRO A 224 26.64 15.05 1.96
N ALA A 225 25.95 16.12 2.34
CA ALA A 225 26.00 16.67 3.69
C ALA A 225 25.32 15.74 4.70
N VAL A 226 24.19 15.13 4.32
CA VAL A 226 23.48 14.15 5.17
C VAL A 226 24.35 12.91 5.39
N ASN A 227 24.96 12.37 4.34
CA ASN A 227 25.84 11.21 4.45
C ASN A 227 27.03 11.50 5.37
N MET A 228 27.64 12.69 5.24
CA MET A 228 28.72 13.12 6.13
C MET A 228 28.28 13.17 7.61
N LEU A 229 27.06 13.62 7.91
CA LEU A 229 26.51 13.62 9.26
C LEU A 229 26.22 12.20 9.77
N LEU A 230 25.65 11.34 8.92
CA LEU A 230 25.37 9.95 9.26
C LEU A 230 26.65 9.18 9.57
N ASP A 231 27.68 9.33 8.74
CA ASP A 231 28.98 8.70 8.95
C ASP A 231 29.59 9.14 10.29
N ARG A 232 29.48 10.43 10.62
CA ARG A 232 29.92 10.96 11.93
C ARG A 232 29.16 10.34 13.11
N LEU A 233 27.84 10.17 12.99
CA LEU A 233 27.02 9.54 14.04
C LEU A 233 27.31 8.05 14.21
N ILE A 234 27.52 7.32 13.10
CA ILE A 234 27.89 5.91 13.12
C ILE A 234 29.29 5.73 13.74
N LEU A 235 30.23 6.60 13.42
CA LEU A 235 31.57 6.60 14.03
C LEU A 235 31.52 6.95 15.52
N ALA A 236 30.72 7.93 15.93
CA ALA A 236 30.55 8.28 17.34
C ALA A 236 29.93 7.13 18.17
N THR A 237 28.94 6.43 17.62
CA THR A 237 28.28 5.29 18.29
C THR A 237 29.16 4.03 18.32
N SER A 238 29.93 3.76 17.27
CA SER A 238 30.88 2.64 17.23
C SER A 238 32.14 2.87 18.07
N GLY A 239 32.60 4.12 18.21
CA GLY A 239 33.69 4.52 19.11
C GLY A 239 33.32 4.34 20.59
N ASN A 240 32.11 4.76 20.99
CA ASN A 240 31.61 4.55 22.36
C ASN A 240 31.43 3.06 22.72
N ALA A 241 31.09 2.21 21.76
CA ALA A 241 30.96 0.77 21.99
C ALA A 241 32.30 0.04 22.23
N LYS A 242 33.43 0.62 21.77
CA LYS A 242 34.78 0.08 22.02
C LYS A 242 35.40 0.55 23.35
N ASN A 243 35.00 1.72 23.85
CA ASN A 243 35.54 2.29 25.09
C ASN A 243 34.82 1.80 26.37
N ASN A 244 33.69 1.12 26.24
CA ASN A 244 32.92 0.52 27.34
C ASN A 244 33.11 -1.01 27.46
N ARG A 245 34.22 -1.54 26.92
CA ARG A 245 34.70 -2.91 27.16
C ARG A 245 36.09 -2.84 27.78
#